data_AF-A0A1E5LAJ1-F1
#
_entry.id   AF-A0A1E5LAJ1-F1
#
_cell.length_a   1.000
_cell.length_b   1.000
_cell.length_c   1.000
_cell.angle_alpha   90.00
_cell.angle_beta   90.00
_cell.angle_gamma   90.00
#
_symmetry.space_group_name_H-M   'P 1'
#
loop_
_entity.id
_entity.type
_entity.pdbx_description
1 polymer ?
#
loop_
_entity_poly.entity_id
_entity_poly.type
_entity_poly.pdbx_seq_one_letter_code
_entity_poly.pdbx_strand_id
1 'polypeptide(L)'
;MSNVKESQPKWFWKSIFIYMAFEWIYLFIFMFLTDSSEALATSVFYTTVAFFPVFFTLMLFFLIKKKYKITIDTIFYLFAPLLSYLPFWTILGSFL
;
A
#
# COMPACT_ATOMS: atom_id res chain seq x y z
N MET A 1 -12.83 19.91 -24.60
CA MET A 1 -11.82 18.91 -24.16
C MET A 1 -11.55 19.13 -22.67
N SER A 2 -11.81 18.16 -21.79
CA SER A 2 -11.35 18.29 -20.40
C SER A 2 -9.82 18.24 -20.37
N ASN A 3 -9.19 19.24 -19.76
CA ASN A 3 -7.74 19.24 -19.52
C ASN A 3 -7.37 18.06 -18.60
N VAL A 4 -6.98 16.94 -19.20
CA VAL A 4 -6.45 15.78 -18.48
C VAL A 4 -5.00 16.09 -18.11
N LYS A 5 -4.64 15.90 -16.84
CA LYS A 5 -3.28 16.11 -16.36
C LYS A 5 -2.43 14.87 -16.64
N GLU A 6 -1.30 15.05 -17.31
CA GLU A 6 -0.45 13.93 -17.76
C GLU A 6 0.48 13.38 -16.67
N SER A 7 0.93 14.22 -15.74
CA SER A 7 1.83 13.81 -14.67
C SER A 7 1.09 13.55 -13.36
N GLN A 8 1.56 12.53 -12.62
CA GLN A 8 1.03 12.26 -11.29
C GLN A 8 1.41 13.38 -10.31
N PRO A 9 0.46 13.86 -9.49
CA PRO A 9 0.68 15.01 -8.65
C PRO A 9 1.62 14.71 -7.49
N LYS A 10 2.28 15.73 -6.92
CA LYS A 10 3.18 15.55 -5.77
C LYS A 10 2.53 14.85 -4.56
N TRP A 11 1.23 15.08 -4.35
CA TRP A 11 0.49 14.41 -3.27
C TRP A 11 0.33 12.91 -3.49
N PHE A 12 0.30 12.43 -4.74
CA PHE A 12 0.21 11.00 -5.06
C PHE A 12 1.43 10.25 -4.54
N TRP A 13 2.62 10.75 -4.86
CA TRP A 13 3.89 10.19 -4.41
C TRP A 13 4.05 10.28 -2.89
N LYS A 14 3.64 11.41 -2.29
CA LYS A 14 3.63 11.56 -0.83
C LYS A 14 2.71 10.53 -0.17
N SER A 15 1.53 10.26 -0.72
CA SER A 15 0.61 9.26 -0.17
C SER A 15 1.19 7.85 -0.21
N ILE A 16 1.84 7.46 -1.31
CA ILE A 16 2.53 6.16 -1.41
C ILE A 16 3.62 6.05 -0.35
N PHE A 17 4.48 7.07 -0.25
CA PHE A 17 5.57 7.09 0.72
C PHE A 17 5.07 7.03 2.16
N ILE A 18 4.05 7.83 2.50
CA ILE A 18 3.46 7.86 3.83
C ILE A 18 2.85 6.51 4.19
N TYR A 19 2.11 5.90 3.27
CA TYR A 19 1.48 4.60 3.49
C TYR A 19 2.54 3.52 3.73
N MET A 20 3.58 3.46 2.88
CA MET A 20 4.72 2.55 3.10
C MET A 20 5.43 2.82 4.44
N ALA A 21 5.69 4.08 4.79
CA ALA A 21 6.34 4.41 6.05
C ALA A 21 5.50 3.94 7.25
N PHE A 22 4.18 4.12 7.20
CA PHE A 22 3.28 3.62 8.25
C PHE A 22 3.28 2.10 8.33
N GLU A 23 3.25 1.41 7.19
CA GLU A 23 3.35 -0.05 7.12
C GLU A 23 4.62 -0.56 7.81
N TRP A 24 5.78 0.01 7.48
CA TRP A 24 7.06 -0.37 8.10
C TRP A 24 7.17 -0.02 9.57
N ILE A 25 6.72 1.18 9.98
CA ILE A 25 6.72 1.58 11.39
C ILE A 25 5.77 0.68 12.19
N TYR A 26 4.60 0.36 11.63
CA TYR A 26 3.62 -0.52 12.25
C TYR A 26 4.19 -1.92 12.46
N LEU A 27 4.77 -2.56 11.45
CA LEU A 27 5.40 -3.88 11.61
C LEU A 27 6.54 -3.84 12.60
N PHE A 28 7.40 -2.82 12.51
CA PHE A 28 8.51 -2.68 13.44
C PHE A 28 8.02 -2.64 14.88
N ILE A 29 7.06 -1.77 15.20
CA ILE A 29 6.46 -1.69 16.54
C ILE A 29 5.80 -3.02 16.92
N PHE A 30 5.04 -3.62 16.00
CA PHE A 30 4.31 -4.86 16.27
C PHE A 30 5.26 -6.02 16.60
N MET A 31 6.40 -6.13 15.90
CA MET A 31 7.45 -7.12 16.19
C MET A 31 8.06 -6.97 17.58
N PHE A 32 8.09 -5.77 18.18
CA PHE A 32 8.53 -5.60 19.59
C PHE A 32 7.43 -5.89 20.61
N LEU A 33 6.17 -5.88 20.19
CA LEU A 33 5.02 -6.07 21.09
C LEU A 33 4.54 -7.52 21.12
N THR A 34 4.91 -8.33 20.13
CA THR A 34 4.51 -9.74 20.08
C THR A 34 5.65 -10.63 19.60
N ASP A 35 5.87 -11.71 20.36
CA ASP A 35 6.73 -12.82 19.96
C ASP A 35 5.94 -13.89 19.18
N SER A 36 4.62 -13.72 19.04
CA SER A 36 3.77 -14.65 18.30
C SER A 36 3.88 -14.39 16.81
N SER A 37 4.50 -15.34 16.12
CA SER A 37 4.61 -15.38 14.68
C SER A 37 3.25 -15.51 13.97
N GLU A 38 2.26 -16.13 14.62
CA GLU A 38 0.87 -16.20 14.14
C GLU A 38 0.18 -14.82 14.21
N ALA A 39 0.41 -14.08 15.30
CA ALA A 39 -0.08 -12.71 15.43
C ALA A 39 0.56 -11.79 14.38
N LEU A 40 1.86 -11.97 14.13
CA LEU A 40 2.59 -11.24 13.08
C LEU A 40 2.04 -11.56 11.68
N ALA A 41 1.82 -12.84 11.37
CA ALA A 41 1.22 -13.27 10.10
C ALA A 41 -0.18 -12.66 9.92
N THR A 42 -1.02 -12.72 10.96
CA THR A 42 -2.37 -12.14 10.95
C THR A 42 -2.33 -10.62 10.72
N SER A 43 -1.40 -9.93 11.36
CA SER A 43 -1.16 -8.49 11.18
C SER A 43 -0.77 -8.15 9.73
N VAL A 44 0.17 -8.90 9.14
CA VAL A 44 0.56 -8.75 7.73
C VAL A 44 -0.65 -8.99 6.81
N PHE A 45 -1.47 -9.99 7.09
CA PHE A 45 -2.70 -10.26 6.34
C PHE A 45 -3.67 -9.07 6.38
N TYR A 46 -3.99 -8.53 7.56
CA TYR A 46 -4.89 -7.37 7.66
C TYR A 46 -4.33 -6.16 6.92
N THR A 47 -3.03 -5.90 7.02
CA THR A 47 -2.42 -4.77 6.33
C THR A 47 -2.51 -4.91 4.81
N THR A 48 -2.25 -6.11 4.32
CA THR A 48 -2.20 -6.44 2.88
C THR A 48 -3.59 -6.61 2.26
N VAL A 49 -4.53 -7.24 2.96
CA VAL A 49 -5.83 -7.65 2.40
C VAL A 49 -6.93 -6.67 2.76
N ALA A 50 -6.84 -5.99 3.91
CA ALA A 50 -7.83 -4.99 4.30
C ALA A 50 -7.39 -3.56 3.97
N PHE A 51 -6.20 -3.13 4.38
CA PHE A 51 -5.80 -1.72 4.22
C PHE A 51 -5.33 -1.37 2.80
N PHE A 52 -4.57 -2.24 2.14
CA PHE A 52 -4.09 -1.95 0.79
C PHE A 52 -5.21 -1.75 -0.25
N PRO A 53 -6.27 -2.60 -0.35
CA PRO A 53 -7.35 -2.36 -1.31
C PRO A 53 -8.11 -1.06 -1.05
N VAL A 54 -8.26 -0.67 0.22
CA VAL A 54 -8.85 0.61 0.61
C VAL A 54 -7.97 1.77 0.13
N PHE A 55 -6.66 1.72 0.39
CA PHE A 55 -5.70 2.71 -0.10
C PHE A 55 -5.73 2.82 -1.62
N PHE A 56 -5.64 1.69 -2.33
CA PHE A 56 -5.62 1.62 -3.78
C PHE A 56 -6.89 2.24 -4.39
N THR A 57 -8.05 1.86 -3.86
CA THR A 57 -9.36 2.35 -4.34
C THR A 57 -9.51 3.86 -4.10
N LEU A 58 -9.13 4.35 -2.91
CA LEU A 58 -9.16 5.78 -2.61
C LEU A 58 -8.25 6.57 -3.54
N MET A 59 -7.04 6.08 -3.78
CA MET A 59 -6.10 6.73 -4.68
C MET A 59 -6.63 6.82 -6.10
N LEU A 60 -7.16 5.73 -6.65
CA LEU A 60 -7.82 5.74 -7.97
C LEU A 60 -8.99 6.73 -8.00
N PHE A 61 -9.86 6.70 -6.99
CA PHE A 61 -10.99 7.62 -6.90
C PHE A 61 -10.54 9.10 -6.94
N PHE A 62 -9.52 9.46 -6.16
CA PHE A 62 -9.00 10.84 -6.15
C PHE A 62 -8.33 11.24 -7.47
N LEU A 63 -7.61 10.32 -8.12
CA LEU A 63 -7.01 10.57 -9.43
C LEU A 63 -8.08 10.82 -10.50
N ILE A 64 -9.11 9.97 -10.57
CA ILE A 64 -10.24 10.12 -11.49
C ILE A 64 -10.98 11.44 -11.22
N LYS A 65 -11.35 11.69 -9.95
CA LYS A 65 -12.09 12.90 -9.56
C LYS A 65 -11.32 14.17 -9.92
N LYS A 66 -9.99 14.17 -9.78
CA LYS A 66 -9.13 15.32 -10.13
C LYS A 66 -8.66 15.31 -11.59
N LYS A 67 -9.18 14.41 -12.44
CA LYS A 67 -8.92 14.32 -13.88
C LYS A 67 -7.44 14.10 -14.23
N TYR A 68 -6.74 13.28 -13.44
CA TYR A 68 -5.40 12.79 -13.78
C TYR A 68 -5.50 11.59 -14.71
N LYS A 69 -4.55 11.49 -15.67
CA LYS A 69 -4.42 10.32 -16.54
C LYS A 69 -4.01 9.11 -15.69
N ILE A 70 -4.69 7.98 -15.88
CA ILE A 70 -4.32 6.71 -15.26
C ILE A 70 -3.69 5.86 -16.35
N THR A 71 -2.38 5.69 -16.28
CA THR A 71 -1.61 4.80 -17.15
C THR A 71 -1.33 3.48 -16.44
N ILE A 72 -0.84 2.49 -17.18
CA ILE A 72 -0.39 1.23 -16.58
C ILE A 72 0.71 1.47 -15.54
N ASP A 73 1.62 2.42 -15.77
CA ASP A 73 2.66 2.82 -14.81
C ASP A 73 2.04 3.36 -13.52
N THR A 74 0.95 4.11 -13.61
CA THR A 74 0.24 4.64 -12.45
C THR A 74 -0.29 3.50 -11.58
N ILE A 75 -0.81 2.44 -12.22
CA ILE A 75 -1.24 1.23 -11.53
C ILE A 75 -0.05 0.54 -10.87
N PHE A 76 1.07 0.37 -11.58
CA PHE A 76 2.30 -0.21 -11.01
C PHE A 76 2.81 0.57 -9.79
N TYR A 77 2.80 1.90 -9.84
CA TYR A 77 3.20 2.73 -8.69
C TYR A 77 2.27 2.53 -7.48
N LEU A 78 0.97 2.36 -7.71
CA LEU A 78 0.01 2.07 -6.64
C LEU A 78 0.21 0.69 -6.01
N PHE A 79 0.83 -0.26 -6.72
CA PHE A 79 1.21 -1.56 -6.16
C PHE A 79 2.51 -1.52 -5.36
N ALA A 80 3.29 -0.43 -5.42
CA ALA A 80 4.58 -0.35 -4.72
C ALA A 80 4.51 -0.68 -3.21
N PRO A 81 3.48 -0.24 -2.44
CA PRO A 81 3.37 -0.63 -1.05
C PRO A 81 3.18 -2.13 -0.83
N LEU A 82 2.32 -2.75 -1.63
CA LEU A 82 2.09 -4.21 -1.60
C LEU A 82 3.39 -4.98 -1.85
N LEU A 83 4.15 -4.56 -2.86
CA LEU A 83 5.43 -5.18 -3.22
C LEU A 83 6.46 -5.02 -2.10
N SER A 84 6.45 -3.89 -1.39
CA SER A 84 7.37 -3.66 -0.26
C SER A 84 7.12 -4.60 0.92
N TYR A 85 5.91 -5.16 1.01
CA TYR A 85 5.51 -6.12 2.04
C TYR A 85 5.78 -7.59 1.67
N LEU A 86 6.14 -7.88 0.41
CA LEU A 86 6.43 -9.26 -0.05
C LEU A 86 7.42 -10.04 0.83
N PRO A 87 8.50 -9.44 1.37
CA PRO A 87 9.40 -10.17 2.27
C PRO A 87 8.68 -10.79 3.49
N PHE A 88 7.65 -10.12 4.01
CA PHE A 88 6.87 -10.59 5.15
C PHE A 88 5.79 -11.62 4.77
N TRP A 89 5.51 -11.79 3.47
CA TRP A 89 4.58 -12.84 3.02
C TRP A 89 5.17 -14.24 3.17
N THR A 90 6.50 -14.37 3.23
CA THR A 90 7.15 -15.64 3.55
C THR A 90 6.80 -16.11 4.97
N ILE A 91 6.60 -15.18 5.90
CA ILE A 91 6.12 -15.47 7.26
C ILE A 91 4.70 -16.03 7.18
N LEU A 92 3.79 -15.39 6.42
CA LEU A 92 2.45 -15.91 6.17
C LEU A 92 2.46 -17.35 5.63
N GLY A 93 3.32 -17.63 4.64
CA GLY A 93 3.45 -18.96 4.04
C GLY A 93 4.06 -20.03 4.96
N SER A 94 4.67 -19.64 6.09
CA SER A 94 5.18 -20.60 7.08
C SER A 94 4.13 -21.06 8.11
N PHE A 95 2.96 -20.42 8.14
CA PHE A 95 1.85 -20.74 9.06
C PHE A 95 0.61 -21.34 8.36
N LEU A 96 0.55 -21.28 7.04
CA LEU A 96 -0.47 -21.95 6.20
C LEU A 96 0.00 -23.33 5.78
#